data_AF-A0A496VWS2-F1
#
_entry.id   AF-A0A496VWS2-F1
#
_cell.length_a   1.000
_cell.length_b   1.000
_cell.length_c   1.000
_cell.angle_alpha   90.00
_cell.angle_beta   90.00
_cell.angle_gamma   90.00
#
_symmetry.space_group_name_H-M   'P 1'
#
loop_
_entity.id
_entity.type
_entity.pdbx_description
1 polymer ?
#
loop_
_entity_poly.entity_id
_entity_poly.type
_entity_poly.pdbx_seq_one_letter_code
_entity_poly.pdbx_strand_id
1 'polypeptide(L)'
;MAFRHYKNIAQVQKEYEVQYQEFNFIRVNEVKVSKLFLREFEFNLKNLDVFSSEGARCELVILPLLREAYKNYVNQFVLWVQKSIRYDKVLNGTPDYIISKRSKLGKTVLEYPLLMVAEAKKNDFDQGWGQCLAELVAAQKLNNDSDLPVYGIVTDGKYWEFGKLE
;
A
#
# COMPACT_ATOMS: atom_id res chain seq x y z
N MET A 1 -4.24 16.27 -6.34
CA MET A 1 -4.20 16.00 -4.89
C MET A 1 -2.76 15.79 -4.48
N ALA A 2 -2.44 16.16 -3.26
CA ALA A 2 -1.11 16.65 -2.92
C ALA A 2 -0.02 15.57 -2.83
N PHE A 3 -0.35 14.29 -2.60
CA PHE A 3 0.64 13.20 -2.66
C PHE A 3 1.36 13.09 -4.00
N ARG A 4 0.67 13.31 -5.13
CA ARG A 4 1.26 13.19 -6.48
C ARG A 4 2.32 14.25 -6.79
N HIS A 5 2.48 15.26 -5.93
CA HIS A 5 3.55 16.26 -6.05
C HIS A 5 4.91 15.69 -5.63
N TYR A 6 4.92 14.66 -4.77
CA TYR A 6 6.15 13.96 -4.41
C TYR A 6 6.58 13.02 -5.55
N LYS A 7 7.80 13.24 -6.02
CA LYS A 7 8.44 12.57 -7.17
C LYS A 7 9.57 11.63 -6.77
N ASN A 8 10.03 11.72 -5.53
CA ASN A 8 11.05 10.84 -4.95
C ASN A 8 11.02 10.96 -3.43
N ILE A 9 11.68 10.01 -2.76
CA ILE A 9 11.80 9.98 -1.30
C ILE A 9 12.49 11.23 -0.74
N ALA A 10 13.49 11.78 -1.44
CA ALA A 10 14.30 12.89 -0.93
C ALA A 10 13.50 14.17 -0.71
N GLN A 11 12.42 14.40 -1.47
CA GLN A 11 11.50 15.51 -1.23
C GLN A 11 10.78 15.34 0.11
N VAL A 12 10.25 14.16 0.40
CA VAL A 12 9.54 13.87 1.65
C VAL A 12 10.51 13.87 2.83
N GLN A 13 11.71 13.31 2.66
CA GLN A 13 12.75 13.32 3.70
C GLN A 13 13.15 14.72 4.13
N LYS A 14 13.33 15.64 3.18
CA LYS A 14 13.69 17.03 3.51
C LYS A 14 12.55 17.80 4.15
N GLU A 15 11.30 17.55 3.73
CA GLU A 15 10.13 18.26 4.24
C GLU A 15 9.70 17.79 5.63
N TYR A 16 9.84 16.50 5.92
CA TYR A 16 9.37 15.87 7.17
C TYR A 16 10.51 15.29 8.03
N GLU A 17 11.76 15.63 7.70
CA GLU A 17 12.97 15.22 8.44
C GLU A 17 13.12 13.70 8.63
N VAL A 18 12.67 12.92 7.63
CA VAL A 18 12.71 11.45 7.66
C VAL A 18 14.11 10.93 7.35
N GLN A 19 14.66 10.11 8.24
CA GLN A 19 15.93 9.41 8.04
C GLN A 19 15.74 8.15 7.17
N TYR A 20 16.74 7.85 6.33
CA TYR A 20 16.72 6.70 5.44
C TYR A 20 17.75 5.66 5.85
N GLN A 21 17.35 4.39 5.84
CA GLN A 21 18.21 3.25 6.06
C GLN A 21 17.74 2.09 5.18
N GLU A 22 18.70 1.32 4.67
CA GLU A 22 18.44 0.06 3.97
C GLU A 22 18.81 -1.11 4.86
N PHE A 23 17.83 -1.93 5.20
CA PHE A 23 18.05 -3.20 5.89
C PHE A 23 16.88 -4.15 5.67
N ASN A 24 17.14 -5.44 5.79
CA ASN A 24 16.07 -6.44 5.71
C ASN A 24 15.32 -6.52 7.04
N PHE A 25 14.07 -6.03 7.05
CA PHE A 25 13.15 -6.14 8.18
C PHE A 25 12.00 -7.11 7.94
N ILE A 26 11.95 -7.74 6.76
CA ILE A 26 10.85 -8.62 6.38
C ILE A 26 11.06 -10.02 6.97
N ARG A 27 10.07 -10.47 7.72
CA ARG A 27 9.97 -11.85 8.19
C ARG A 27 8.99 -12.62 7.32
N VAL A 28 9.49 -13.63 6.63
CA VAL A 28 8.66 -14.54 5.84
C VAL A 28 7.91 -15.48 6.77
N ASN A 29 6.59 -15.51 6.64
CA ASN A 29 5.73 -16.44 7.36
C ASN A 29 5.07 -17.39 6.35
N GLU A 30 5.13 -18.69 6.61
CA GLU A 30 4.44 -19.67 5.78
C GLU A 30 2.93 -19.56 5.99
N VAL A 31 2.21 -19.37 4.89
CA VAL A 31 0.74 -19.29 4.88
C VAL A 31 0.22 -20.24 3.83
N LYS A 32 -0.80 -21.02 4.19
CA LYS A 32 -1.50 -21.86 3.23
C LYS A 32 -2.36 -20.99 2.32
N VAL A 33 -1.96 -20.88 1.06
CA VAL A 33 -2.72 -20.15 0.03
C VAL A 33 -3.92 -20.98 -0.44
N SER A 34 -5.05 -20.33 -0.71
CA SER A 34 -6.23 -21.02 -1.23
C SER A 34 -5.98 -21.64 -2.60
N LYS A 35 -6.35 -22.92 -2.76
CA LYS A 35 -6.32 -23.60 -4.07
C LYS A 35 -7.19 -22.89 -5.11
N LEU A 36 -8.32 -22.31 -4.68
CA LEU A 36 -9.18 -21.53 -5.57
C LEU A 36 -8.45 -20.29 -6.08
N PHE A 37 -7.82 -19.53 -5.18
CA PHE A 37 -7.05 -18.35 -5.57
C PHE A 37 -5.94 -18.71 -6.56
N LEU A 38 -5.16 -19.76 -6.30
CA LEU A 38 -4.08 -20.17 -7.20
C LEU A 38 -4.60 -20.48 -8.61
N ARG A 39 -5.74 -21.18 -8.72
CA ARG A 39 -6.35 -21.49 -10.02
C ARG A 39 -6.77 -20.23 -10.78
N GLU A 40 -7.48 -19.32 -10.12
CA GLU A 40 -7.93 -18.06 -10.74
C GLU A 40 -6.74 -17.15 -11.11
N PHE A 41 -5.74 -17.06 -10.23
CA PHE A 41 -4.55 -16.25 -10.45
C PHE A 41 -3.73 -16.80 -11.62
N GLU A 42 -3.51 -18.11 -11.68
CA GLU A 42 -2.86 -18.74 -12.84
C GLU A 42 -3.67 -18.57 -14.12
N PHE A 43 -5.01 -18.66 -14.06
CA PHE A 43 -5.86 -18.41 -15.21
C PHE A 43 -5.65 -16.99 -15.75
N ASN A 44 -5.65 -15.99 -14.87
CA ASN A 44 -5.39 -14.60 -15.24
C ASN A 44 -4.03 -14.45 -15.93
N LEU A 45 -2.96 -14.95 -15.31
CA LEU A 45 -1.60 -14.82 -15.83
C LEU A 45 -1.39 -15.53 -17.17
N LYS A 46 -2.09 -16.65 -17.42
CA LYS A 46 -1.92 -17.45 -18.63
C LYS A 46 -2.78 -16.97 -19.80
N ASN A 47 -3.97 -16.42 -19.53
CA ASN A 47 -4.99 -16.21 -20.56
C ASN A 47 -5.36 -14.74 -20.79
N LEU A 48 -4.90 -13.82 -19.93
CA LEU A 48 -5.20 -12.39 -20.04
C LEU A 48 -3.93 -11.57 -20.23
N ASP A 49 -4.05 -10.42 -20.90
CA ASP A 49 -2.96 -9.46 -21.01
C ASP A 49 -2.87 -8.58 -19.74
N VAL A 50 -2.40 -9.19 -18.66
CA VAL A 50 -2.41 -8.62 -17.29
C VAL A 50 -1.51 -7.39 -17.12
N PHE A 51 -0.60 -7.12 -18.06
CA PHE A 51 0.32 -5.98 -18.01
C PHE A 51 0.08 -4.94 -19.12
N SER A 52 -1.01 -5.08 -19.88
CA SER A 52 -1.42 -4.13 -20.92
C SER A 52 -1.71 -2.72 -20.40
N SER A 53 -2.18 -2.60 -19.15
CA SER A 53 -2.59 -1.34 -18.57
C SER A 53 -2.48 -1.34 -17.04
N GLU A 54 -2.50 -0.13 -16.46
CA GLU A 54 -2.61 0.09 -15.02
C GLU A 54 -3.82 -0.65 -14.42
N GLY A 55 -5.00 -0.50 -15.05
CA GLY A 55 -6.22 -1.16 -14.62
C GLY A 55 -6.11 -2.69 -14.65
N ALA A 56 -5.61 -3.25 -15.76
CA ALA A 56 -5.42 -4.71 -15.87
C ALA A 56 -4.51 -5.25 -14.78
N ARG A 57 -3.38 -4.58 -14.51
CA ARG A 57 -2.45 -4.99 -13.46
C ARG A 57 -3.07 -4.89 -12.07
N CYS A 58 -3.74 -3.78 -11.77
CA CYS A 58 -4.40 -3.57 -10.49
C CYS A 58 -5.48 -4.61 -10.22
N GLU A 59 -6.32 -4.92 -11.22
CA GLU A 59 -7.47 -5.82 -11.08
C GLU A 59 -7.10 -7.30 -11.14
N LEU A 60 -6.09 -7.67 -11.95
CA LEU A 60 -5.76 -9.07 -12.23
C LEU A 60 -4.57 -9.59 -11.43
N VAL A 61 -3.74 -8.70 -10.87
CA VAL A 61 -2.52 -9.06 -10.12
C VAL A 61 -2.52 -8.49 -8.71
N ILE A 62 -2.49 -7.17 -8.55
CA ILE A 62 -2.24 -6.52 -7.25
C ILE A 62 -3.40 -6.75 -6.29
N LEU A 63 -4.63 -6.36 -6.66
CA LEU A 63 -5.80 -6.53 -5.80
C LEU A 63 -6.10 -8.01 -5.47
N PRO A 64 -6.04 -8.96 -6.41
CA PRO A 64 -6.21 -10.38 -6.07
C PRO A 64 -5.22 -10.87 -5.01
N LEU A 65 -3.95 -10.49 -5.11
CA LEU A 65 -2.92 -10.89 -4.15
C LEU A 65 -3.15 -10.26 -2.78
N LEU A 66 -3.38 -8.93 -2.74
CA LEU A 66 -3.69 -8.22 -1.49
C LEU A 66 -4.94 -8.79 -0.81
N ARG A 67 -5.99 -9.07 -1.60
CA ARG A 67 -7.24 -9.64 -1.10
C ARG A 67 -7.04 -11.04 -0.54
N GLU A 68 -6.25 -11.89 -1.20
CA GLU A 68 -5.94 -13.23 -0.69
C GLU A 68 -5.19 -13.17 0.64
N ALA A 69 -4.16 -12.32 0.74
CA ALA A 69 -3.43 -12.12 1.99
C ALA A 69 -4.35 -11.56 3.10
N TYR A 70 -5.19 -10.58 2.77
CA TYR A 70 -6.12 -9.93 3.70
C TYR A 70 -7.16 -10.89 4.30
N LYS A 71 -7.58 -11.94 3.60
CA LYS A 71 -8.61 -12.89 4.10
C LYS A 71 -8.28 -13.44 5.49
N ASN A 72 -7.01 -13.70 5.77
CA ASN A 72 -6.56 -14.23 7.06
C ASN A 72 -6.67 -13.20 8.22
N TYR A 73 -6.87 -11.93 7.90
CA TYR A 73 -6.89 -10.83 8.87
C TYR A 73 -8.18 -10.01 8.85
N VAL A 74 -9.23 -10.49 8.18
CA VAL A 74 -10.52 -9.78 8.01
C VAL A 74 -11.20 -9.37 9.32
N ASN A 75 -10.91 -10.05 10.42
CA ASN A 75 -11.50 -9.72 11.73
C ASN A 75 -10.79 -8.54 12.41
N GLN A 76 -9.54 -8.26 12.05
CA GLN A 76 -8.69 -7.26 12.71
C GLN A 76 -8.47 -6.00 11.87
N PHE A 77 -8.47 -6.15 10.54
CA PHE A 77 -8.18 -5.06 9.61
C PHE A 77 -9.29 -4.86 8.59
N VAL A 78 -9.14 -3.80 7.79
CA VAL A 78 -9.95 -3.50 6.60
C VAL A 78 -9.01 -3.18 5.45
N LEU A 79 -9.22 -3.82 4.29
CA LEU A 79 -8.62 -3.44 3.01
C LEU A 79 -9.51 -2.40 2.33
N TRP A 80 -8.92 -1.24 2.05
CA TRP A 80 -9.53 -0.15 1.31
C TRP A 80 -8.91 -0.07 -0.08
N VAL A 81 -9.75 0.09 -1.10
CA VAL A 81 -9.33 0.29 -2.49
C VAL A 81 -9.66 1.72 -2.87
N GLN A 82 -8.65 2.51 -3.27
CA GLN A 82 -8.81 3.89 -3.71
C GLN A 82 -9.62 4.79 -2.74
N LYS A 83 -9.41 4.60 -1.43
CA LYS A 83 -10.05 5.42 -0.39
C LYS A 83 -9.21 6.67 -0.12
N SER A 84 -9.78 7.85 -0.35
CA SER A 84 -9.09 9.10 -0.04
C SER A 84 -8.85 9.28 1.45
N ILE A 85 -7.65 9.78 1.78
CA ILE A 85 -7.25 10.22 3.12
C ILE A 85 -6.80 11.67 3.08
N ARG A 86 -6.96 12.37 4.20
CA ARG A 86 -6.57 13.77 4.35
C ARG A 86 -6.19 14.02 5.79
N TYR A 87 -4.91 14.33 6.02
CA TYR A 87 -4.45 14.89 7.27
C TYR A 87 -4.52 16.43 7.23
N ASP A 88 -3.92 17.05 6.22
CA ASP A 88 -3.92 18.51 6.03
C ASP A 88 -4.06 18.93 4.56
N LYS A 89 -3.61 20.14 4.18
CA LYS A 89 -3.67 20.65 2.79
C LYS A 89 -2.58 20.08 1.87
N VAL A 90 -1.52 19.50 2.42
CA VAL A 90 -0.37 18.91 1.71
C VAL A 90 -0.38 17.37 1.80
N LEU A 91 -0.72 16.83 2.95
CA LEU A 91 -0.84 15.39 3.18
C LEU A 91 -2.27 14.92 2.89
N ASN A 92 -2.64 14.93 1.62
CA ASN A 92 -3.92 14.41 1.13
C ASN A 92 -3.83 13.77 -0.26
N GLY A 93 -4.72 12.83 -0.49
CA GLY A 93 -4.86 12.16 -1.77
C GLY A 93 -5.62 10.85 -1.67
N THR A 94 -5.47 10.04 -2.71
CA THR A 94 -6.13 8.75 -2.86
C THR A 94 -5.05 7.70 -3.09
N PRO A 95 -4.58 7.04 -2.03
CA PRO A 95 -3.72 5.87 -2.13
C PRO A 95 -4.40 4.76 -2.92
N ASP A 96 -3.62 3.93 -3.62
CA ASP A 96 -4.17 2.82 -4.41
C ASP A 96 -4.81 1.78 -3.48
N TYR A 97 -4.12 1.40 -2.40
CA TYR A 97 -4.67 0.55 -1.35
C TYR A 97 -4.21 0.94 0.04
N ILE A 98 -5.08 0.69 1.03
CA ILE A 98 -4.80 0.92 2.45
C ILE A 98 -5.21 -0.33 3.23
N ILE A 99 -4.39 -0.79 4.16
CA ILE A 99 -4.82 -1.66 5.26
C ILE A 99 -4.88 -0.81 6.53
N SER A 100 -6.03 -0.80 7.18
CA SER A 100 -6.24 -0.09 8.44
C SER A 100 -6.77 -1.03 9.52
N LYS A 101 -6.69 -0.63 10.78
CA LYS A 101 -7.40 -1.31 11.87
C LYS A 101 -8.91 -1.31 11.57
N ARG A 102 -9.58 -2.40 11.95
CA ARG A 102 -11.02 -2.49 11.86
C ARG A 102 -11.66 -1.61 12.94
N SER A 103 -12.42 -0.62 12.50
CA SER A 103 -13.18 0.24 13.43
C SER A 103 -14.28 -0.55 14.14
N LYS A 104 -14.55 -0.19 15.40
CA LYS A 104 -15.73 -0.68 16.14
C LYS A 104 -17.04 -0.28 15.47
N LEU A 105 -17.02 0.79 14.67
CA LEU A 105 -18.16 1.28 13.88
C LEU A 105 -18.35 0.52 12.55
N GLY A 106 -17.46 -0.42 12.22
CA GLY A 106 -17.53 -1.26 11.02
C GLY A 106 -16.67 -0.77 9.86
N LYS A 107 -16.84 -1.43 8.70
CA LYS A 107 -15.94 -1.30 7.53
C LYS A 107 -16.10 -0.04 6.69
N THR A 108 -16.96 0.89 7.09
CA THR A 108 -17.20 2.16 6.38
C THR A 108 -16.45 3.33 7.00
N VAL A 109 -15.88 3.13 8.20
CA VAL A 109 -15.07 4.11 8.93
C VAL A 109 -13.61 3.70 8.84
N LEU A 110 -12.79 4.56 8.24
CA LEU A 110 -11.34 4.38 8.19
C LEU A 110 -10.78 4.80 9.54
N GLU A 111 -10.06 3.89 10.19
CA GLU A 111 -9.47 4.08 11.50
C GLU A 111 -8.08 3.43 11.49
N TYR A 112 -7.08 4.14 11.99
CA TYR A 112 -5.69 3.70 12.07
C TYR A 112 -5.14 3.08 10.77
N PRO A 113 -4.84 3.85 9.70
CA PRO A 113 -4.08 3.34 8.55
C PRO A 113 -2.70 2.81 8.99
N LEU A 114 -2.39 1.55 8.64
CA LEU A 114 -1.18 0.86 9.06
C LEU A 114 -0.28 0.43 7.89
N LEU A 115 -0.87 0.15 6.73
CA LEU A 115 -0.11 -0.20 5.53
C LEU A 115 -0.67 0.55 4.33
N MET A 116 0.21 1.21 3.60
CA MET A 116 -0.06 1.91 2.35
C MET A 116 0.55 1.11 1.19
N VAL A 117 -0.21 0.92 0.12
CA VAL A 117 0.31 0.27 -1.10
C VAL A 117 0.11 1.21 -2.26
N ALA A 118 1.20 1.55 -2.94
CA ALA A 118 1.23 2.40 -4.11
C ALA A 118 1.69 1.63 -5.34
N GLU A 119 1.06 1.90 -6.48
CA GLU A 119 1.46 1.34 -7.75
C GLU A 119 2.61 2.14 -8.38
N ALA A 120 3.69 1.45 -8.75
CA ALA A 120 4.77 2.00 -9.57
C ALA A 120 4.32 2.13 -11.03
N LYS A 121 3.63 3.23 -11.32
CA LYS A 121 3.13 3.52 -12.67
C LYS A 121 4.28 3.68 -13.64
N LYS A 122 4.19 3.02 -14.80
CA LYS A 122 5.27 2.97 -15.81
C LYS A 122 6.63 2.49 -15.24
N ASN A 123 6.58 1.66 -14.19
CA ASN A 123 7.76 1.15 -13.47
C ASN A 123 8.61 2.25 -12.82
N ASP A 124 8.01 3.41 -12.54
CA ASP A 124 8.65 4.53 -11.84
C ASP A 124 8.55 4.32 -10.33
N PHE A 125 9.47 3.51 -9.78
CA PHE A 125 9.55 3.23 -8.35
C PHE A 125 9.98 4.46 -7.55
N ASP A 126 10.80 5.35 -8.11
CA ASP A 126 11.21 6.59 -7.44
C ASP A 126 9.98 7.46 -7.13
N GLN A 127 9.12 7.68 -8.14
CA GLN A 127 7.88 8.39 -7.94
C GLN A 127 6.91 7.62 -7.02
N GLY A 128 6.82 6.29 -7.19
CA GLY A 128 6.02 5.42 -6.34
C GLY A 128 6.38 5.59 -4.86
N TRP A 129 7.68 5.58 -4.54
CA TRP A 129 8.18 5.79 -3.18
C TRP A 129 8.03 7.21 -2.67
N GLY A 130 8.18 8.23 -3.53
CA GLY A 130 7.87 9.60 -3.14
C GLY A 130 6.41 9.75 -2.68
N GLN A 131 5.48 9.14 -3.41
CA GLN A 131 4.06 9.14 -3.04
C GLN A 131 3.81 8.28 -1.79
N CYS A 132 4.30 7.04 -1.78
CA CYS A 132 4.09 6.11 -0.68
C CYS A 132 4.64 6.66 0.64
N LEU A 133 5.85 7.25 0.65
CA LEU A 133 6.41 7.83 1.88
C LEU A 133 5.57 9.01 2.40
N ALA A 134 5.03 9.86 1.52
CA ALA A 134 4.11 10.93 1.93
C ALA A 134 2.80 10.36 2.51
N GLU A 135 2.31 9.26 1.94
CA GLU A 135 1.16 8.51 2.47
C GLU A 135 1.45 7.91 3.85
N LEU A 136 2.65 7.39 4.09
CA LEU A 136 3.09 6.90 5.41
C LEU A 136 3.13 8.01 6.44
N VAL A 137 3.72 9.16 6.10
CA VAL A 137 3.72 10.34 6.98
C VAL A 137 2.28 10.77 7.31
N ALA A 138 1.40 10.79 6.32
CA ALA A 138 -0.02 11.06 6.56
C ALA A 138 -0.67 10.02 7.48
N ALA A 139 -0.35 8.74 7.30
CA ALA A 139 -0.87 7.64 8.12
C ALA A 139 -0.43 7.75 9.59
N GLN A 140 0.86 7.96 9.87
CA GLN A 140 1.35 8.18 11.25
C GLN A 140 0.66 9.37 11.90
N LYS A 141 0.55 10.50 11.19
CA LYS A 141 -0.11 11.70 11.72
C LYS A 141 -1.61 11.49 11.96
N LEU A 142 -2.29 10.71 11.12
CA LEU A 142 -3.69 10.30 11.34
C LEU A 142 -3.85 9.34 12.52
N ASN A 143 -2.86 8.48 12.75
CA ASN A 143 -2.83 7.57 13.91
C ASN A 143 -2.61 8.33 15.22
N ASN A 144 -2.00 9.52 15.15
CA ASN A 144 -1.62 10.35 16.29
C ASN A 144 -0.78 9.55 17.31
N ASP A 145 0.11 8.71 16.77
CA ASP A 145 1.00 7.83 17.52
C ASP A 145 2.27 7.66 16.68
N SER A 146 3.34 8.36 17.07
CA SER A 146 4.64 8.32 16.37
C SER A 146 5.37 6.99 16.60
N ASP A 147 5.09 6.32 17.72
CA ASP A 147 5.78 5.08 18.09
C ASP A 147 5.16 3.87 17.39
N LEU A 148 4.00 4.05 16.75
CA LEU A 148 3.33 3.04 15.95
C LEU A 148 3.90 3.03 14.52
N PRO A 149 4.65 1.97 14.14
CA PRO A 149 5.19 1.88 12.80
C PRO A 149 4.06 1.75 11.77
N VAL A 150 4.24 2.43 10.64
CA VAL A 150 3.41 2.23 9.44
C VAL A 150 4.25 1.65 8.32
N TYR A 151 3.63 0.84 7.47
CA TYR A 151 4.31 0.07 6.44
C TYR A 151 3.94 0.55 5.05
N GLY A 152 4.91 0.54 4.15
CA GLY A 152 4.73 0.91 2.75
C GLY A 152 5.07 -0.23 1.82
N ILE A 153 4.33 -0.34 0.73
CA ILE A 153 4.64 -1.21 -0.39
C ILE A 153 4.56 -0.38 -1.67
N VAL A 154 5.58 -0.49 -2.51
CA VAL A 154 5.55 0.03 -3.89
C VAL A 154 5.69 -1.16 -4.83
N THR A 155 4.80 -1.27 -5.83
CA THR A 155 4.80 -2.42 -6.74
C THR A 155 4.37 -2.08 -8.15
N ASP A 156 5.01 -2.70 -9.14
CA ASP A 156 4.58 -2.74 -10.55
C ASP A 156 3.84 -4.05 -10.90
N GLY A 157 3.38 -4.79 -9.89
CA GLY A 157 2.75 -6.10 -10.01
C GLY A 157 3.72 -7.26 -10.25
N LYS A 158 4.96 -7.01 -10.68
CA LYS A 158 6.01 -8.03 -10.84
C LYS A 158 6.98 -7.99 -9.66
N TYR A 159 7.43 -6.80 -9.32
CA TYR A 159 8.32 -6.51 -8.20
C TYR A 159 7.54 -5.82 -7.08
N TRP A 160 7.91 -6.14 -5.85
CA TRP A 160 7.29 -5.61 -4.64
C TRP A 160 8.43 -5.15 -3.73
N GLU A 161 8.49 -3.86 -3.48
CA GLU A 161 9.43 -3.25 -2.56
C GLU A 161 8.72 -2.88 -1.28
N PHE A 162 9.39 -3.05 -0.14
CA PHE A 162 8.79 -2.92 1.18
C PHE A 162 9.55 -1.88 1.99
N GLY A 163 8.80 -1.06 2.72
CA GLY A 163 9.33 -0.01 3.59
C GLY A 163 8.54 0.05 4.89
N LYS A 164 9.12 0.71 5.89
CA LYS A 164 8.43 1.08 7.13
C LYS A 164 8.88 2.48 7.55
N LEU A 165 8.00 3.18 8.24
CA LEU A 165 8.27 4.46 8.90
C LEU A 165 7.95 4.27 10.39
N GLU A 166 8.92 4.59 11.24
CA GLU A 166 8.92 4.47 12.70
C GLU A 166 9.68 5.63 13.34
#